data_AF-A0A966SE48-F1
#
_entry.id   AF-A0A966SE48-F1
#
_cell.length_a   1.000
_cell.length_b   1.000
_cell.length_c   1.000
_cell.angle_alpha   90.00
_cell.angle_beta   90.00
_cell.angle_gamma   90.00
#
_symmetry.space_group_name_H-M   'P 1'
#
loop_
_entity.id
_entity.type
_entity.pdbx_description
1 polymer ?
#
loop_
_entity_poly.entity_id
_entity_poly.type
_entity_poly.pdbx_seq_one_letter_code
_entity_poly.pdbx_strand_id
1 'polypeptide(L)'
;MLLGFTGCSSTSGGLQLGRGGSVQELHLFVMPVPIASTPGGPPDGMAVRVFASSKGRATGGLIRDGKLEVLAFDGTVGGAARQPQTPTRAWSFTATQLAPFARTGSLGTGYELPLRWTGTRPAGDRLTIVLRYTPTSGPALTSVPGVVQNLLK
;
A
#
# COMPACT_ATOMS: atom_id res chain seq x y z
N MET A 1 14.05 -34.56 53.48
CA MET A 1 12.89 -34.23 52.63
C MET A 1 13.06 -32.76 52.24
N LEU A 2 13.77 -32.48 51.13
CA LEU A 2 13.23 -31.95 49.84
C LEU A 2 12.45 -30.64 50.05
N LEU A 3 12.72 -29.47 49.47
CA LEU A 3 13.49 -29.01 48.30
C LEU A 3 13.73 -27.48 48.44
N GLY A 4 14.83 -26.96 47.91
CA GLY A 4 14.96 -25.52 47.63
C GLY A 4 14.18 -25.13 46.36
N PHE A 5 14.10 -23.82 46.05
CA PHE A 5 14.38 -23.23 44.73
C PHE A 5 14.15 -21.71 44.77
N THR A 6 15.29 -20.99 44.68
CA THR A 6 15.56 -19.84 43.80
C THR A 6 14.45 -18.84 43.47
N GLY A 7 14.73 -17.57 43.80
CA GLY A 7 13.91 -16.42 43.45
C GLY A 7 13.82 -16.14 41.95
N CYS A 8 12.67 -15.60 41.56
CA CYS A 8 12.47 -15.02 40.24
C CYS A 8 13.00 -13.58 40.24
N SER A 9 14.23 -13.38 39.79
CA SER A 9 14.62 -12.12 39.15
C SER A 9 14.19 -12.19 37.70
N SER A 10 13.07 -11.56 37.34
CA SER A 10 12.75 -11.36 35.92
C SER A 10 13.55 -10.18 35.43
N THR A 11 14.65 -10.50 34.76
CA THR A 11 15.53 -9.62 34.00
C THR A 11 14.71 -8.56 33.26
N SER A 12 15.20 -7.33 33.34
CA SER A 12 14.86 -6.22 32.47
C SER A 12 14.87 -6.69 31.01
N GLY A 13 13.71 -7.09 30.52
CA GLY A 13 13.43 -7.18 29.11
C GLY A 13 13.54 -5.77 28.59
N GLY A 14 14.75 -5.42 28.14
CA GLY A 14 14.99 -4.20 27.41
C GLY A 14 13.88 -4.07 26.38
N LEU A 15 13.22 -2.93 26.39
CA LEU A 15 12.40 -2.47 25.27
C LEU A 15 13.32 -2.47 24.06
N GLN A 16 13.44 -3.62 23.42
CA GLN A 16 13.98 -3.75 22.09
C GLN A 16 12.92 -3.10 21.24
N LEU A 17 13.04 -1.76 21.11
CA LEU A 17 12.42 -0.94 20.08
C LEU A 17 12.67 -1.69 18.79
N GLY A 18 11.66 -2.47 18.40
CA GLY A 18 11.81 -3.50 17.39
C GLY A 18 12.40 -2.86 16.16
N ARG A 19 13.56 -3.37 15.75
CA ARG A 19 14.14 -3.14 14.42
C ARG A 19 12.99 -3.35 13.43
N GLY A 20 12.46 -2.23 12.92
CA GLY A 20 11.24 -2.23 12.12
C GLY A 20 11.43 -3.19 10.97
N GLY A 21 10.54 -4.17 10.83
CA GLY A 21 10.64 -5.13 9.73
C GLY A 21 10.66 -4.38 8.41
N SER A 22 11.62 -4.71 7.55
CA SER A 22 11.66 -4.16 6.19
C SER A 22 10.40 -4.61 5.44
N VAL A 23 9.84 -3.71 4.63
CA VAL A 23 8.74 -4.04 3.72
C VAL A 23 9.26 -5.07 2.73
N GLN A 24 8.57 -6.20 2.62
CA GLN A 24 8.94 -7.32 1.75
C GLN A 24 7.79 -7.74 0.83
N GLU A 25 6.55 -7.38 1.19
CA GLU A 25 5.36 -7.66 0.39
C GLU A 25 4.43 -6.43 0.37
N LEU A 26 3.77 -6.22 -0.77
CA LEU A 26 2.74 -5.21 -0.96
C LEU A 26 1.41 -5.87 -1.29
N HIS A 27 0.38 -5.48 -0.55
CA HIS A 27 -0.99 -5.94 -0.75
C HIS A 27 -1.87 -4.76 -1.12
N LEU A 28 -2.53 -4.88 -2.26
CA LEU A 28 -3.44 -3.87 -2.79
C LEU A 28 -4.88 -4.32 -2.58
N PHE A 29 -5.65 -3.51 -1.87
CA PHE A 29 -7.10 -3.63 -1.80
C PHE A 29 -7.70 -2.41 -2.46
N VAL A 30 -8.13 -2.58 -3.72
CA VAL A 30 -8.81 -1.51 -4.44
C VAL A 30 -10.27 -1.51 -4.00
N MET A 31 -10.63 -0.53 -3.18
CA MET A 31 -12.03 -0.16 -2.94
C MET A 31 -12.26 1.13 -3.71
N PRO A 32 -12.73 1.07 -4.98
CA PRO A 32 -12.89 2.27 -5.79
C PRO A 32 -14.03 3.12 -5.21
N VAL A 33 -13.70 3.97 -4.25
CA VAL A 33 -14.62 4.96 -3.73
C VAL A 33 -14.46 6.21 -4.59
N PRO A 34 -15.51 6.65 -5.30
CA PRO A 34 -15.43 7.85 -6.11
C PRO A 34 -15.17 9.07 -5.23
N ILE A 35 -14.17 9.87 -5.61
CA ILE A 35 -13.90 11.17 -4.99
C ILE A 35 -14.44 12.23 -5.92
N ALA A 36 -15.56 12.88 -5.59
CA ALA A 36 -16.12 13.96 -6.39
C ALA A 36 -15.89 15.31 -5.70
N SER A 37 -15.38 16.30 -6.43
CA SER A 37 -15.25 17.68 -5.93
C SER A 37 -16.55 18.47 -6.12
N THR A 38 -17.40 18.05 -7.07
CA THR A 38 -18.68 18.68 -7.40
C THR A 38 -19.83 17.70 -7.17
N PRO A 39 -20.87 18.07 -6.39
CA PRO A 39 -22.06 17.24 -6.21
C PRO A 39 -22.74 16.93 -7.55
N GLY A 40 -23.01 15.64 -7.82
CA GLY A 40 -23.65 15.18 -9.06
C GLY A 40 -22.76 15.18 -10.30
N GLY A 41 -21.50 15.62 -10.19
CA GLY A 41 -20.52 15.52 -11.27
C GLY A 41 -19.83 14.14 -11.32
N PRO A 42 -19.12 13.83 -12.43
CA PRO A 42 -18.35 12.60 -12.51
C PRO A 42 -17.23 12.62 -11.46
N PRO A 43 -16.83 11.47 -10.89
CA PRO A 43 -15.74 11.39 -9.94
C PRO A 43 -14.44 11.99 -10.50
N ASP A 44 -13.71 12.71 -9.65
CA ASP A 44 -12.39 13.31 -9.93
C ASP A 44 -11.23 12.43 -9.47
N GLY A 45 -11.54 11.24 -8.95
CA GLY A 45 -10.53 10.34 -8.44
C GLY A 45 -11.14 9.10 -7.79
N MET A 46 -10.26 8.32 -7.21
CA MET A 46 -10.60 7.10 -6.48
C MET A 46 -9.82 7.02 -5.18
N ALA A 47 -10.32 6.30 -4.19
CA ALA A 47 -9.51 5.90 -3.03
C ALA A 47 -8.97 4.47 -3.22
N VAL A 48 -7.80 4.18 -2.65
CA VAL A 48 -7.29 2.81 -2.54
C VAL A 48 -6.79 2.53 -1.13
N ARG A 49 -6.84 1.26 -0.72
CA ARG A 49 -6.23 0.84 0.54
C ARG A 49 -5.00 -0.03 0.27
N VAL A 50 -3.88 0.37 0.87
CA VAL A 50 -2.57 -0.28 0.68
C VAL A 50 -2.10 -0.86 2.00
N PHE A 51 -1.60 -2.09 1.98
CA PHE A 51 -0.88 -2.68 3.12
C PHE A 51 0.51 -3.09 2.69
N ALA A 52 1.49 -2.74 3.52
CA ALA A 52 2.86 -3.21 3.39
C ALA A 52 3.14 -4.20 4.52
N SER A 53 3.72 -5.36 4.22
CA SER A 53 4.01 -6.35 5.26
C SER A 53 5.46 -6.84 5.17
N SER A 54 5.93 -7.39 6.27
CA SER A 54 7.24 -8.03 6.37
C SER A 54 7.07 -9.54 6.33
N LYS A 55 8.06 -10.26 5.79
CA LYS A 55 8.02 -11.72 5.70
C LYS A 55 7.73 -12.36 7.06
N GLY A 56 6.78 -13.29 7.09
CA GLY A 56 6.34 -13.97 8.31
C GLY A 56 5.36 -13.17 9.17
N ARG A 57 4.91 -11.98 8.74
CA ARG A 57 3.81 -11.24 9.36
C ARG A 57 2.65 -11.10 8.39
N ALA A 58 1.50 -11.67 8.76
CA ALA A 58 0.26 -11.56 7.99
C ALA A 58 -0.43 -10.18 8.12
N THR A 59 0.12 -9.27 8.93
CA THR A 59 -0.48 -7.95 9.21
C THR A 59 0.30 -6.83 8.54
N GLY A 60 -0.42 -5.84 8.03
CA GLY A 60 0.15 -4.59 7.53
C GLY A 60 0.92 -3.82 8.61
N GLY A 61 2.06 -3.27 8.23
CA GLY A 61 2.94 -2.43 9.03
C GLY A 61 3.18 -1.08 8.38
N LEU A 62 3.81 -0.18 9.15
CA LEU A 62 4.20 1.14 8.67
C LEU A 62 5.36 1.06 7.69
N ILE A 63 5.22 1.72 6.54
CA ILE A 63 6.31 2.13 5.66
C ILE A 63 7.05 3.29 6.34
N ARG A 64 8.29 3.04 6.75
CA ARG A 64 9.11 3.99 7.52
C ARG A 64 10.13 4.76 6.67
N ASP A 65 10.44 4.24 5.49
CA ASP A 65 11.38 4.82 4.53
C ASP A 65 10.92 4.54 3.09
N GLY A 66 11.74 4.94 2.11
CA GLY A 66 11.50 4.66 0.71
C GLY A 66 10.36 5.49 0.09
N LYS A 67 9.88 4.99 -1.05
CA LYS A 67 8.82 5.63 -1.84
C LYS A 67 7.79 4.58 -2.24
N LEU A 68 6.52 4.87 -1.99
CA LEU A 68 5.39 4.12 -2.52
C LEU A 68 4.84 4.86 -3.74
N GLU A 69 4.62 4.10 -4.81
CA GLU A 69 3.97 4.57 -6.02
C GLU A 69 2.71 3.75 -6.27
N VAL A 70 1.62 4.43 -6.62
CA VAL A 70 0.42 3.82 -7.16
C VAL A 70 0.39 4.12 -8.65
N LEU A 71 0.35 3.07 -9.48
CA LEU A 71 0.41 3.14 -10.93
C LEU A 71 -0.94 2.70 -11.49
N ALA A 72 -1.56 3.53 -12.32
CA ALA A 72 -2.79 3.20 -13.03
C ALA A 72 -2.54 3.09 -14.54
N PHE A 73 -3.10 2.04 -15.12
CA PHE A 73 -3.07 1.76 -16.54
C PHE A 73 -4.50 1.68 -17.07
N ASP A 74 -4.73 2.27 -18.24
CA ASP A 74 -6.01 2.16 -18.93
C ASP A 74 -6.21 0.73 -19.48
N GLY A 75 -7.33 0.11 -19.15
CA GLY A 75 -7.66 -1.26 -19.51
C GLY A 75 -7.15 -2.33 -18.52
N THR A 76 -7.08 -3.57 -19.01
CA THR A 76 -6.61 -4.74 -18.24
C THR A 76 -5.19 -5.09 -18.67
N VAL A 77 -4.22 -5.06 -17.75
CA VAL A 77 -2.86 -5.52 -18.02
C VAL A 77 -2.80 -7.03 -17.78
N GLY A 78 -2.75 -7.82 -18.85
CA GLY A 78 -2.61 -9.28 -18.79
C GLY A 78 -1.15 -9.73 -18.69
N GLY A 79 -0.90 -10.86 -18.01
CA GLY A 79 0.43 -11.43 -17.74
C GLY A 79 1.28 -11.85 -18.95
N ALA A 80 0.84 -11.60 -20.18
CA ALA A 80 1.59 -11.82 -21.42
C ALA A 80 2.10 -10.52 -22.09
N ALA A 81 1.68 -9.33 -21.62
CA ALA A 81 2.20 -8.07 -22.12
C ALA A 81 3.57 -7.79 -21.47
N ARG A 82 4.61 -8.41 -22.04
CA ARG A 82 6.03 -8.27 -21.67
C ARG A 82 6.63 -6.88 -21.98
N GLN A 83 5.84 -5.93 -22.45
CA GLN A 83 6.30 -4.56 -22.69
C GLN A 83 5.99 -3.70 -21.46
N PRO A 84 6.95 -2.86 -21.00
CA PRO A 84 6.66 -1.88 -19.97
C PRO A 84 5.65 -0.88 -20.54
N GLN A 85 4.37 -1.09 -20.24
CA GLN A 85 3.35 -0.09 -20.52
C GLN A 85 3.66 1.13 -19.66
N THR A 86 3.62 2.31 -20.26
CA THR A 86 3.71 3.54 -19.48
C THR A 86 2.40 3.69 -18.69
N PRO A 87 2.45 3.91 -17.37
CA PRO A 87 1.23 4.15 -16.62
C PRO A 87 0.55 5.42 -17.14
N THR A 88 -0.76 5.34 -17.39
CA THR A 88 -1.58 6.51 -17.71
C THR A 88 -1.52 7.53 -16.57
N ARG A 89 -1.37 7.05 -15.33
CA ARG A 89 -1.18 7.89 -14.16
C ARG A 89 -0.30 7.23 -13.10
N ALA A 90 0.53 8.04 -12.45
CA ALA A 90 1.31 7.62 -11.30
C ALA A 90 1.15 8.64 -10.15
N TRP A 91 0.97 8.14 -8.94
CA TRP A 91 1.03 8.93 -7.71
C TRP A 91 2.21 8.44 -6.88
N SER A 92 3.03 9.36 -6.38
CA SER A 92 4.22 9.05 -5.57
C SER A 92 4.06 9.62 -4.17
N PHE A 93 4.43 8.81 -3.17
CA PHE A 93 4.40 9.18 -1.76
C PHE A 93 5.69 8.76 -1.07
N THR A 94 6.32 9.67 -0.34
CA THR A 94 7.36 9.34 0.63
C THR A 94 6.75 8.76 1.90
N ALA A 95 7.55 8.10 2.74
CA ALA A 95 7.09 7.62 4.05
C ALA A 95 6.46 8.73 4.92
N THR A 96 7.01 9.95 4.89
CA THR A 96 6.44 11.10 5.63
C THR A 96 5.10 11.55 5.08
N GLN A 97 4.92 11.52 3.75
CA GLN A 97 3.64 11.83 3.10
C GLN A 97 2.57 10.75 3.34
N LEU A 98 2.98 9.50 3.59
CA LEU A 98 2.07 8.39 3.89
C LEU A 98 1.49 8.45 5.30
N ALA A 99 2.21 9.01 6.26
CA ALA A 99 1.83 8.98 7.68
C ALA A 99 0.39 9.48 7.97
N PRO A 100 -0.10 10.59 7.38
CA PRO A 100 -1.47 11.06 7.60
C PRO A 100 -2.56 10.10 7.09
N PHE A 101 -2.23 9.25 6.12
CA PHE A 101 -3.15 8.29 5.50
C PHE A 101 -3.18 6.94 6.23
N ALA A 102 -2.34 6.75 7.24
CA ALA A 102 -2.28 5.50 7.99
C ALA A 102 -3.58 5.27 8.80
N ARG A 103 -4.11 4.05 8.72
CA ARG A 103 -5.28 3.56 9.45
C ARG A 103 -5.00 2.17 9.98
N THR A 104 -5.12 2.00 11.29
CA THR A 104 -4.98 0.70 11.95
C THR A 104 -6.33 0.00 12.02
N GLY A 105 -6.36 -1.28 11.67
CA GLY A 105 -7.53 -2.15 11.80
C GLY A 105 -7.12 -3.60 12.03
N SER A 106 -8.07 -4.53 11.84
CA SER A 106 -7.85 -5.97 12.05
C SER A 106 -6.76 -6.58 11.16
N LEU A 107 -6.52 -6.01 9.96
CA LEU A 107 -5.46 -6.41 9.04
C LEU A 107 -4.11 -5.72 9.32
N GLY A 108 -3.98 -5.04 10.46
CA GLY A 108 -2.83 -4.21 10.79
C GLY A 108 -2.98 -2.78 10.28
N THR A 109 -1.84 -2.10 10.10
CA THR A 109 -1.82 -0.73 9.58
C THR A 109 -1.79 -0.75 8.05
N GLY A 110 -2.78 -0.10 7.45
CA GLY A 110 -2.82 0.19 6.02
C GLY A 110 -2.89 1.69 5.76
N TYR A 111 -2.81 2.07 4.50
CA TYR A 111 -2.89 3.46 4.04
C TYR A 111 -4.12 3.64 3.16
N GLU A 112 -4.98 4.58 3.52
CA GLU A 112 -6.14 4.98 2.71
C GLU A 112 -5.76 6.20 1.87
N LEU A 113 -5.45 5.97 0.60
CA LEU A 113 -4.88 6.97 -0.29
C LEU A 113 -5.94 7.55 -1.21
N PRO A 114 -6.27 8.85 -1.12
CA PRO A 114 -7.08 9.53 -2.11
C PRO A 114 -6.24 9.81 -3.36
N LEU A 115 -6.61 9.19 -4.48
CA LEU A 115 -5.93 9.30 -5.76
C LEU A 115 -6.73 10.22 -6.67
N ARG A 116 -6.48 11.52 -6.55
CA ARG A 116 -7.05 12.51 -7.47
C ARG A 116 -6.48 12.32 -8.87
N TRP A 117 -7.36 12.18 -9.84
CA TRP A 117 -6.99 12.13 -11.24
C TRP A 117 -6.76 13.54 -11.76
N THR A 118 -5.64 13.78 -12.42
CA THR A 118 -5.40 15.04 -13.13
C THR A 118 -4.92 14.77 -14.55
N GLY A 119 -5.24 15.67 -15.47
CA GLY A 119 -4.97 15.49 -16.89
C GLY A 119 -6.02 14.62 -17.59
N THR A 120 -5.62 14.00 -18.70
CA THR A 120 -6.51 13.20 -19.55
C THR A 120 -7.07 11.99 -18.78
N ARG A 121 -8.39 11.83 -18.82
CA ARG A 121 -9.08 10.70 -18.20
C ARG A 121 -8.88 9.41 -19.04
N PRO A 122 -8.85 8.24 -18.39
CA PRO A 122 -8.71 6.96 -19.09
C PRO A 122 -9.99 6.67 -19.88
N ALA A 123 -9.83 6.14 -21.09
CA ALA A 123 -10.93 5.93 -22.04
C ALA A 123 -11.53 4.52 -21.94
N GLY A 124 -10.82 3.54 -21.38
CA GLY A 124 -11.32 2.19 -21.19
C GLY A 124 -12.32 2.07 -20.03
N ASP A 125 -13.12 1.00 -20.03
CA ASP A 125 -14.11 0.75 -18.96
C ASP A 125 -13.48 0.17 -17.69
N ARG A 126 -12.18 -0.13 -17.73
CA ARG A 126 -11.43 -0.73 -16.63
C ARG A 126 -10.12 0.00 -16.41
N LEU A 127 -9.68 -0.02 -15.17
CA LEU A 127 -8.35 0.42 -14.76
C LEU A 127 -7.62 -0.73 -14.11
N THR A 128 -6.35 -0.90 -14.47
CA THR A 128 -5.44 -1.76 -13.72
C THR A 128 -4.61 -0.90 -12.79
N ILE A 129 -4.61 -1.23 -11.51
CA ILE A 129 -3.86 -0.56 -10.46
C ILE A 129 -2.75 -1.49 -9.97
N VAL A 130 -1.54 -0.95 -9.87
CA VAL A 130 -0.36 -1.66 -9.40
C VAL A 130 0.35 -0.79 -8.38
N LEU A 131 0.78 -1.39 -7.27
CA LEU A 131 1.66 -0.72 -6.31
C LEU A 131 3.11 -1.02 -6.66
N ARG A 132 3.97 -0.01 -6.57
CA ARG A 132 5.42 -0.17 -6.60
C ARG A 132 6.02 0.47 -5.36
N TYR A 133 6.82 -0.26 -4.61
CA TYR A 133 7.57 0.25 -3.48
C TYR A 133 9.06 0.20 -3.78
N THR A 134 9.73 1.35 -3.68
CA THR A 134 11.18 1.44 -3.84
C THR A 134 11.78 1.73 -2.46
N PRO A 135 12.42 0.76 -1.80
CA PRO A 135 13.12 1.00 -0.56
C PRO A 135 14.33 1.92 -0.78
N THR A 136 14.87 2.49 0.29
CA THR A 136 16.13 3.26 0.23
C THR A 136 17.34 2.38 -0.10
N SER A 137 17.23 1.07 0.13
CA SER A 137 18.23 0.07 -0.21
C SER A 137 17.55 -1.25 -0.60
N GLY A 138 18.07 -1.90 -1.63
CA GLY A 138 17.52 -3.16 -2.16
C GLY A 138 16.60 -2.97 -3.39
N PRO A 139 16.03 -4.07 -3.89
CA PRO A 139 15.19 -4.04 -5.09
C PRO A 139 13.81 -3.44 -4.82
N ALA A 140 13.21 -2.86 -5.86
CA ALA A 140 11.81 -2.43 -5.81
C ALA A 140 10.87 -3.66 -5.76
N LEU A 141 9.74 -3.48 -5.09
CA LEU A 141 8.68 -4.49 -4.95
C LEU A 141 7.44 -4.03 -5.71
N THR A 142 6.69 -4.97 -6.25
CA THR A 142 5.45 -4.71 -6.97
C THR A 142 4.33 -5.60 -6.43
N SER A 143 3.11 -5.06 -6.29
CA SER A 143 1.96 -5.88 -5.92
C SER A 143 1.46 -6.72 -7.10
N VAL A 144 0.62 -7.72 -6.80
CA VAL A 144 -0.28 -8.27 -7.83
C VAL A 144 -1.17 -7.13 -8.37
N PRO A 145 -1.46 -7.07 -9.68
CA PRO A 145 -2.37 -6.07 -10.23
C PRO A 145 -3.81 -6.23 -9.70
N GLY A 146 -4.43 -5.10 -9.36
CA GLY A 146 -5.86 -5.03 -9.07
C GLY A 146 -6.61 -4.39 -10.23
N VAL A 147 -7.63 -5.07 -10.78
CA VAL A 147 -8.45 -4.54 -11.89
C VAL A 147 -9.78 -4.04 -11.33
N VAL A 148 -10.15 -2.82 -11.66
CA VAL A 148 -11.42 -2.19 -11.25
C VAL A 148 -12.16 -1.57 -12.42
N GLN A 149 -13.45 -1.31 -12.23
CA GLN A 149 -14.22 -0.50 -13.17
C GLN A 149 -13.69 0.94 -13.18
N ASN A 150 -13.67 1.55 -14.35
CA ASN A 150 -13.31 2.95 -14.51
C ASN A 150 -14.50 3.85 -14.12
N LEU A 151 -14.50 4.30 -12.87
CA LEU A 151 -15.53 5.21 -12.34
C LEU A 151 -15.27 6.68 -12.70
N LEU A 152 -14.25 7.00 -13.49
CA LEU A 152 -13.91 8.38 -13.86
C LEU A 152 -14.66 8.85 -15.11
N LYS A 153 -15.54 8.03 -15.68
CA LYS A 153 -16.37 8.38 -16.83
C LYS A 153 -17.68 9.03 -16.39
#